data_AF-A0A381PXD4-F1
#
_entry.id   AF-A0A381PXD4-F1
#
_cell.length_a   1.000
_cell.length_b   1.000
_cell.length_c   1.000
_cell.angle_alpha   90.00
_cell.angle_beta   90.00
_cell.angle_gamma   90.00
#
_symmetry.space_group_name_H-M   'P 1'
#
loop_
_entity.id
_entity.type
_entity.pdbx_description
1 polymer ?
#
loop_
_entity_poly.entity_id
_entity_poly.type
_entity_poly.pdbx_seq_one_letter_code
_entity_poly.pdbx_strand_id
1 'polypeptide(L)' 'MADTQDHSGSESVSEVRALLSLAGIEPTGADLASLERIFPVLRRKVDHMYEIDTGDEVTASVFRAELDS' A
#
# COMPACT_ATOMS: atom_id res chain seq x y z
N MET A 1 19.88 14.27 -18.16
CA MET A 1 20.32 13.06 -17.45
C MET A 1 19.90 13.19 -16.01
N ALA A 2 19.02 12.30 -15.55
CA ALA A 2 18.73 12.07 -14.14
C ALA A 2 18.13 10.66 -14.03
N ASP A 3 18.97 9.73 -13.57
CA ASP A 3 18.64 8.35 -13.26
C ASP A 3 17.63 8.27 -12.10
N THR A 4 16.34 8.39 -12.41
CA THR A 4 15.23 8.17 -11.45
C THR A 4 14.58 6.80 -11.58
N GLN A 5 15.13 5.89 -12.39
CA GLN A 5 14.40 4.70 -12.84
C GLN A 5 14.64 3.42 -12.01
N ASP A 6 15.62 3.40 -11.10
CA ASP A 6 16.00 2.17 -10.37
C ASP A 6 15.51 2.08 -8.91
N HIS A 7 14.92 3.14 -8.35
CA HIS A 7 14.54 3.13 -6.92
C HIS A 7 13.18 2.45 -6.65
N SER A 8 12.19 2.57 -7.55
CA SER A 8 10.87 1.96 -7.34
C SER A 8 10.85 0.42 -7.45
N GLY A 9 11.75 -0.17 -8.24
CA GLY A 9 11.85 -1.63 -8.35
C GLY A 9 12.36 -2.27 -7.06
N SER A 10 13.43 -1.70 -6.49
CA SER A 10 14.04 -2.17 -5.24
C SER A 10 13.10 -2.09 -4.03
N GLU A 11 12.32 -1.01 -3.92
CA GLU A 11 11.32 -0.82 -2.85
C GLU A 11 10.22 -1.89 -2.94
N SER A 12 9.75 -2.19 -4.16
CA SER A 12 8.73 -3.21 -4.43
C SER A 12 9.20 -4.62 -4.04
N VAL A 13 10.47 -4.96 -4.32
CA VAL A 13 11.05 -6.27 -3.97
C VAL A 13 11.20 -6.42 -2.45
N SER A 14 11.60 -5.36 -1.76
CA SER A 14 11.70 -5.34 -0.30
C SER A 14 10.33 -5.55 0.36
N GLU A 15 9.28 -4.89 -0.14
CA GLU A 15 7.91 -5.06 0.34
C GLU A 15 7.41 -6.50 0.15
N VAL A 16 7.56 -7.07 -1.05
CA VAL A 16 7.12 -8.44 -1.35
C VAL A 16 7.85 -9.45 -0.44
N ARG A 17 9.17 -9.29 -0.26
CA ARG A 17 9.95 -10.14 0.65
C ARG A 17 9.47 -10.03 2.10
N ALA A 18 9.19 -8.81 2.57
CA ALA A 18 8.70 -8.57 3.92
C ALA A 18 7.33 -9.25 4.15
N LEU A 19 6.40 -9.13 3.20
CA LEU A 19 5.08 -9.77 3.27
C LEU A 19 5.17 -11.30 3.30
N LEU A 20 6.02 -11.89 2.45
CA LEU A 20 6.23 -13.34 2.44
C LEU A 20 6.86 -13.83 3.75
N SER A 21 7.79 -13.06 4.31
CA SER A 21 8.41 -13.37 5.60
C SER A 21 7.39 -13.33 6.74
N LEU A 22 6.47 -12.36 6.76
CA LEU A 22 5.36 -12.31 7.72
C LEU A 22 4.42 -13.52 7.60
N ALA A 23 4.26 -14.05 6.38
CA ALA A 23 3.50 -15.27 6.12
C ALA A 23 4.29 -16.57 6.44
N GLY A 24 5.55 -16.47 6.86
CA GLY A 24 6.41 -17.62 7.12
C GLY A 24 6.89 -18.36 5.87
N ILE A 25 6.84 -17.70 4.71
CA ILE A 25 7.28 -18.24 3.42
C ILE A 25 8.70 -17.76 3.16
N GLU A 26 9.63 -18.68 2.90
CA GLU A 26 10.97 -18.37 2.40
C GLU A 26 10.98 -18.46 0.86
N PRO A 27 10.92 -17.33 0.15
CA PRO A 27 10.91 -17.35 -1.31
C PRO A 27 12.29 -17.58 -1.90
N THR A 28 12.36 -18.31 -3.01
CA THR A 28 13.58 -18.36 -3.81
C THR A 28 13.80 -17.05 -4.57
N GLY A 29 15.02 -16.80 -5.04
CA GLY A 29 15.31 -15.60 -5.85
C GLY A 29 14.48 -15.51 -7.14
N ALA A 30 14.12 -16.66 -7.74
CA ALA A 30 13.29 -16.72 -8.93
C ALA A 30 11.81 -16.39 -8.64
N ASP A 31 11.32 -16.80 -7.46
CA ASP A 31 9.95 -16.49 -7.01
C ASP A 31 9.80 -14.98 -6.77
N LEU A 32 10.79 -14.36 -6.13
CA LEU A 32 10.80 -12.91 -5.91
C LEU A 32 10.77 -12.12 -7.21
N ALA A 33 11.59 -12.48 -8.20
CA ALA A 33 11.60 -11.81 -9.50
C ALA A 33 10.26 -11.98 -10.26
N SER A 34 9.63 -13.15 -10.13
CA SER A 34 8.32 -13.41 -10.75
C SER A 34 7.21 -12.61 -10.06
N LEU A 35 7.23 -12.52 -8.73
CA LEU A 35 6.27 -11.78 -7.95
C LEU A 35 6.41 -10.27 -8.12
N GLU A 36 7.64 -9.75 -8.23
CA GLU A 36 7.92 -8.33 -8.53
C GLU A 36 7.17 -7.88 -9.80
N ARG A 37 7.12 -8.73 -10.83
CA ARG A 37 6.42 -8.42 -12.08
C ARG A 37 4.90 -8.39 -11.95
N ILE A 38 4.33 -9.23 -11.09
CA ILE A 38 2.87 -9.46 -11.00
C ILE A 38 2.23 -8.56 -9.93
N PHE A 39 2.92 -8.37 -8.80
CA PHE A 39 2.39 -7.75 -7.60
C PHE A 39 1.89 -6.30 -7.80
N PRO A 40 2.58 -5.41 -8.54
CA PRO A 40 2.10 -4.03 -8.73
C PRO A 40 0.75 -3.95 -9.45
N VAL A 41 0.53 -4.80 -10.45
CA VAL A 41 -0.75 -4.85 -11.19
C VAL A 41 -1.86 -5.37 -10.31
N LEU A 42 -1.57 -6.40 -9.50
CA LEU A 42 -2.53 -6.95 -8.55
C LEU A 42 -2.90 -5.93 -7.46
N ARG A 43 -1.91 -5.22 -6.89
CA ARG A 43 -2.12 -4.17 -5.88
C ARG A 43 -3.06 -3.09 -6.40
N ARG A 44 -2.78 -2.52 -7.58
CA ARG A 44 -3.66 -1.50 -8.19
C ARG A 44 -5.09 -1.98 -8.41
N LYS A 45 -5.26 -3.26 -8.82
CA LYS A 45 -6.58 -3.85 -9.02
C LYS A 45 -7.34 -4.00 -7.70
N VAL A 46 -6.66 -4.43 -6.65
CA VAL A 46 -7.23 -4.57 -5.31
C VAL A 46 -7.59 -3.19 -4.74
N ASP A 47 -6.68 -2.22 -4.84
CA ASP A 47 -6.91 -0.85 -4.37
C ASP A 47 -8.16 -0.25 -5.02
N HIS A 48 -8.31 -0.39 -6.34
CA HIS A 48 -9.49 0.09 -7.05
C HIS A 48 -10.78 -0.66 -6.66
N MET A 49 -10.68 -1.95 -6.33
CA MET A 49 -11.85 -2.74 -5.92
C MET A 49 -12.36 -2.34 -4.53
N TYR A 50 -11.47 -1.87 -3.65
CA TYR A 50 -11.80 -1.43 -2.30
C TYR A 50 -11.86 0.09 -2.16
N GLU A 51 -11.77 0.82 -3.27
CA GLU A 51 -12.02 2.26 -3.32
C GLU A 51 -13.52 2.48 -3.09
N ILE A 52 -13.88 2.78 -1.85
CA ILE A 52 -15.25 3.11 -1.45
C ILE A 52 -15.28 4.62 -1.22
N ASP A 53 -16.17 5.31 -1.93
CA ASP A 53 -16.49 6.70 -1.63
C ASP A 53 -17.26 6.75 -0.30
N THR A 54 -16.55 7.09 0.78
CA THR A 54 -17.12 7.13 2.13
C THR A 54 -17.97 8.36 2.39
N GLY A 55 -17.98 9.36 1.50
CA GLY A 55 -18.78 10.60 1.64
C GLY A 55 -18.47 11.43 2.90
N ASP A 56 -17.44 11.06 3.67
CA ASP A 56 -17.11 11.57 5.01
C ASP A 56 -16.25 12.84 4.96
N GLU A 57 -16.20 13.52 3.81
CA GLU A 57 -15.55 14.83 3.67
C GLU A 57 -16.28 15.94 4.44
N VAL A 58 -17.49 15.66 4.96
CA VAL A 58 -18.21 16.60 5.83
C VAL A 58 -17.64 16.48 7.23
N THR A 59 -16.82 17.47 7.63
CA THR A 59 -16.35 17.61 9.01
C THR A 59 -17.54 17.53 9.97
N ALA A 60 -17.58 16.48 10.81
CA ALA A 60 -18.62 16.33 11.81
C ALA A 60 -18.72 17.63 12.64
N SER A 61 -19.93 18.14 12.84
CA SER A 61 -20.16 19.33 13.65
C SER A 61 -19.76 19.03 15.11
N VAL A 62 -18.62 19.56 15.53
CA VAL A 62 -18.16 19.46 16.91
C VAL A 62 -18.99 20.42 17.75
N PHE A 63 -20.01 19.91 18.44
CA PHE A 63 -20.72 20.68 19.45
C PHE A 63 -19.78 20.87 20.66
N ARG A 64 -19.25 22.09 20.82
CA ARG A 64 -18.62 22.48 22.08
C ARG A 64 -19.74 22.87 23.05
N ALA A 65 -19.89 22.09 24.11
CA ALA A 65 -20.67 22.54 25.26
C ALA A 65 -19.92 23.73 25.87
N GLU A 66 -20.52 24.91 25.85
CA GLU A 66 -19.99 26.04 26.62
C GLU A 66 -20.08 25.67 28.10
N LEU A 67 -18.92 25.69 28.76
CA LEU A 67 -18.83 25.47 30.20
C LEU A 67 -19.34 26.76 30.84
N ASP A 68 -20.61 26.74 31.23
CA ASP A 68 -21.24 27.81 32.01
C ASP A 68 -20.67 27.71 33.44
N SER A 69 -19.63 28.50 33.77
CA SER A 69 -19.27 29.05 35.10
C SER A 69 -17.87 29.65 35.15
#